data_AF-A0A1L3GQR0-F1
#
_entry.id   AF-A0A1L3GQR0-F1
#
_cell.length_a   1.000
_cell.length_b   1.000
_cell.length_c   1.000
_cell.angle_alpha   90.00
_cell.angle_beta   90.00
_cell.angle_gamma   90.00
#
_symmetry.space_group_name_H-M   'P 1'
#
loop_
_entity.id
_entity.type
_entity.pdbx_description
1 polymer ?
#
loop_
_entity_poly.entity_id
_entity_poly.type
_entity_poly.pdbx_seq_one_letter_code
_entity_poly.pdbx_strand_id
1 'polypeptide(L)' 'MARFKTKPTVIEAFQVSERIVIPPTETFCQHIFVVYPGDYLCTDDQGFKVPSRPEVFEKLHEPMAE' A
#
# COMPACT_ATOMS: atom_id res chain seq x y z
N MET A 1 13.84 -5.02 -28.90
CA MET A 1 12.95 -4.54 -27.83
C MET A 1 13.73 -4.53 -26.53
N ALA A 2 13.79 -3.40 -25.82
CA ALA A 2 14.49 -3.32 -24.54
C ALA A 2 13.57 -3.83 -23.41
N ARG A 3 14.11 -4.69 -22.55
CA ARG A 3 13.42 -5.19 -21.35
C ARG A 3 13.99 -4.43 -20.15
N PHE A 4 13.10 -3.88 -19.34
CA PHE A 4 13.46 -3.14 -18.14
C PHE A 4 12.90 -3.87 -16.93
N LYS A 5 13.62 -3.85 -15.80
CA LYS A 5 13.18 -4.38 -14.52
C LYS A 5 13.07 -3.18 -13.56
N THR A 6 11.89 -2.98 -12.97
CA THR A 6 11.70 -2.00 -11.90
C THR A 6 12.47 -2.47 -10.66
N LYS A 7 13.13 -1.55 -9.96
CA LYS A 7 13.77 -1.87 -8.67
C LYS A 7 12.68 -2.34 -7.68
N PRO A 8 12.99 -3.26 -6.75
CA PRO A 8 12.05 -3.59 -5.68
C PRO A 8 11.77 -2.32 -4.87
N THR A 9 10.51 -1.90 -4.82
CA THR A 9 10.06 -0.80 -3.98
C THR A 9 9.85 -1.35 -2.57
N VAL A 10 10.60 -0.81 -1.60
CA VAL A 10 10.33 -1.07 -0.18
C VAL A 10 9.12 -0.21 0.18
N ILE A 11 8.11 -0.84 0.78
CA ILE A 11 6.91 -0.16 1.25
C ILE A 11 6.78 -0.37 2.76
N GLU A 12 6.25 0.62 3.45
CA GLU A 12 5.82 0.47 4.83
C GLU A 12 4.34 0.10 4.84
N ALA A 13 3.98 -0.96 5.54
CA ALA A 13 2.58 -1.36 5.64
C ALA A 13 2.23 -1.68 7.08
N PHE A 14 1.03 -1.27 7.49
CA PHE A 14 0.47 -1.64 8.78
C PHE A 14 -0.98 -2.09 8.62
N GLN A 15 -1.38 -3.03 9.47
CA GLN A 15 -2.77 -3.45 9.51
C GLN A 15 -3.60 -2.41 10.26
N VAL A 16 -4.66 -1.96 9.63
CA VAL A 16 -5.55 -0.94 10.15
C VAL A 16 -6.44 -1.55 11.24
N SER A 17 -6.57 -0.87 12.39
CA SER A 17 -7.41 -1.33 13.51
C SER A 17 -8.76 -0.62 13.59
N GLU A 18 -8.90 0.54 12.95
CA GLU A 18 -10.10 1.39 12.96
C GLU A 18 -10.40 1.90 11.55
N ARG A 19 -11.63 2.31 11.26
CA ARG A 19 -11.97 2.81 9.92
C ARG A 19 -11.20 4.11 9.61
N ILE A 20 -10.42 4.13 8.53
CA ILE A 20 -9.67 5.29 8.06
C ILE A 20 -10.25 5.79 6.73
N VAL A 21 -10.40 7.10 6.58
CA VAL A 21 -10.76 7.74 5.30
C VAL A 21 -9.54 8.50 4.81
N ILE A 22 -9.05 8.14 3.62
CA ILE A 22 -7.86 8.73 3.04
C ILE A 22 -8.28 9.70 1.93
N PRO A 23 -7.90 10.98 2.03
CA PRO A 23 -8.23 11.96 1.02
C PRO A 23 -7.41 11.73 -0.27
N PRO A 24 -7.88 12.24 -1.43
CA PRO A 24 -7.20 12.06 -2.70
C PRO A 24 -5.77 12.63 -2.72
N THR A 25 -5.48 13.63 -1.89
CA THR A 25 -4.16 14.27 -1.78
C THR A 25 -3.09 13.36 -1.18
N GLU A 26 -3.49 12.33 -0.45
CA GLU A 26 -2.58 11.37 0.20
C GLU A 26 -2.45 10.06 -0.59
N THR A 27 -3.09 9.97 -1.75
CA THR A 27 -3.06 8.77 -2.59
C THR A 27 -2.67 9.12 -4.02
N PHE A 28 -2.16 8.14 -4.76
CA PHE A 28 -1.85 8.35 -6.17
C PHE A 28 -3.10 8.50 -7.05
N CYS A 29 -4.28 8.13 -6.54
CA CYS A 29 -5.54 8.19 -7.27
C CYS A 29 -6.36 9.42 -6.85
N GLN A 30 -7.15 9.98 -7.77
CA GLN A 30 -8.03 11.13 -7.50
C GLN A 30 -9.32 10.76 -6.73
N HIS A 31 -9.33 9.63 -6.02
CA HIS A 31 -10.49 9.13 -5.29
C HIS A 31 -10.24 9.09 -3.79
N ILE A 32 -11.31 9.24 -3.01
CA ILE A 32 -11.27 9.01 -1.56
C ILE A 32 -11.26 7.51 -1.33
N PHE A 33 -10.32 7.03 -0.51
CA PHE A 33 -10.31 5.65 -0.08
C PHE A 33 -10.91 5.51 1.32
N VAL A 34 -11.65 4.42 1.53
CA VAL A 34 -12.14 4.03 2.85
C VAL A 34 -11.51 2.69 3.18
N VAL A 35 -10.77 2.65 4.27
CA VAL A 35 -10.02 1.48 4.74
C VAL A 35 -10.70 0.98 6.02
N TYR A 36 -10.90 -0.32 6.11
CA TYR A 36 -11.59 -0.92 7.25
C TYR A 36 -10.61 -1.66 8.15
N PRO A 37 -10.99 -1.92 9.41
CA PRO A 37 -10.20 -2.76 10.30
C PRO A 37 -9.88 -4.12 9.65
N GLY A 38 -8.61 -4.53 9.70
CA GLY A 38 -8.12 -5.76 9.10
C GLY A 38 -7.50 -5.60 7.70
N ASP A 39 -7.79 -4.50 6.99
CA ASP A 39 -7.08 -4.14 5.77
C ASP A 39 -5.67 -3.61 6.09
N TYR A 40 -4.75 -3.74 5.14
CA TYR A 40 -3.45 -3.12 5.21
C TYR A 40 -3.48 -1.72 4.60
N LEU A 41 -2.81 -0.78 5.23
CA LEU A 41 -2.50 0.50 4.63
C LEU A 41 -1.02 0.53 4.27
N CYS A 42 -0.73 0.56 2.97
CA CYS A 42 0.62 0.60 2.43
C CYS A 42 1.02 2.05 2.15
N THR A 43 2.26 2.40 2.45
CA THR A 43 2.89 3.69 2.15
C THR A 43 4.13 3.41 1.31
N ASP A 44 4.22 4.05 0.14
CA ASP A 44 5.38 3.94 -0.73
C ASP A 44 6.53 4.87 -0.31
N ASP A 45 7.67 4.77 -1.00
CA ASP A 45 8.85 5.63 -0.75
C ASP A 45 8.62 7.12 -1.04
N GLN A 46 7.53 7.45 -1.73
CA GLN A 46 7.13 8.82 -2.04
C GLN A 46 6.11 9.37 -1.01
N GLY A 47 5.67 8.55 -0.06
CA GLY A 47 4.69 8.90 0.98
C GLY A 47 3.23 8.75 0.55
N PHE A 48 2.94 8.16 -0.61
CA PHE A 48 1.56 7.90 -1.02
C PHE A 48 1.01 6.66 -0.33
N LYS A 49 -0.24 6.78 0.09
CA LYS A 49 -0.98 5.75 0.81
C LYS A 49 -1.91 5.00 -0.13
N VAL A 50 -1.90 3.67 -0.03
CA VAL A 50 -2.76 2.79 -0.82
C VAL A 50 -3.30 1.68 0.09
N PRO A 51 -4.62 1.51 0.21
CA PRO A 51 -5.18 0.37 0.93
C PRO A 51 -5.00 -0.91 0.14
N SER A 52 -4.70 -1.99 0.84
CA SER A 52 -4.57 -3.32 0.29
C SER A 52 -5.28 -4.33 1.18
N ARG A 53 -6.03 -5.24 0.56
CA ARG A 53 -6.65 -6.35 1.30
C ARG A 53 -5.56 -7.33 1.74
N PRO A 54 -5.67 -7.94 2.93
CA PRO A 54 -4.67 -8.87 3.46
C PRO A 54 -4.32 -10.00 2.47
N GLU A 55 -5.35 -10.61 1.87
CA GLU A 55 -5.20 -11.72 0.91
C GLU A 55 -4.39 -11.35 -0.34
N VAL A 56 -4.39 -10.07 -0.72
CA VAL A 56 -3.64 -9.54 -1.87
C VAL A 56 -2.25 -9.10 -1.42
N PHE A 57 -2.16 -8.43 -0.27
CA PHE A 57 -0.92 -7.95 0.31
C PHE A 57 0.09 -9.08 0.53
N GLU A 58 -0.34 -10.17 1.19
CA GLU A 58 0.53 -11.32 1.51
C GLU A 58 1.00 -12.09 0.27
N LYS A 59 0.32 -11.95 -0.88
CA LYS A 59 0.73 -12.55 -2.16
C LYS A 59 1.70 -11.67 -2.93
N LEU A 60 1.64 -10.36 -2.74
CA LEU A 60 2.42 -9.37 -3.49
C LEU A 60 3.67 -8.91 -2.74
N HIS A 61 3.66 -9.01 -1.41
CA HIS A 61 4.72 -8.50 -0.55
C HIS A 61 5.25 -9.62 0.33
N GLU A 62 6.57 -9.81 0.28
CA GLU A 62 7.29 -10.66 1.22
C GLU A 62 7.83 -9.76 2.35
N PRO A 63 7.77 -10.21 3.61
CA PRO A 63 8.38 -9.46 4.71
C PRO A 63 9.88 -9.35 4.45
N MET A 64 10.41 -8.14 4.55
CA MET A 64 11.84 -7.93 4.47
C MET A 64 12.46 -8.44 5.77
N ALA A 65 13.18 -9.57 5.71
CA ALA A 65 13.97 -10.04 6.83
C ALA A 65 15.08 -9.02 7.10
N GLU A 66 15.15 -8.53 8.35
CA GLU A 66 16.24 -7.65 8.83
C GLU A 66 17.59 -8.39 8.87
#